data_AF-A0A1A8EFR5-F1
#
_entry.id   AF-A0A1A8EFR5-F1
#
_cell.length_a   1.000
_cell.length_b   1.000
_cell.length_c   1.000
_cell.angle_alpha   90.00
_cell.angle_beta   90.00
_cell.angle_gamma   90.00
#
_symmetry.space_group_name_H-M   'P 1'
#
loop_
_entity.id
_entity.type
_entity.pdbx_description
1 polymer ?
#
loop_
_entity_poly.entity_id
_entity_poly.type
_entity_poly.pdbx_seq_one_letter_code
_entity_poly.pdbx_strand_id
1 'polypeptide(L)' 'MVKVVEVLDSSQQKTLRGHEAPVLSVSFDPKDEFLASSSCDGSVVVWNIKEQTQVVSWPLLQK' A
#
# COMPACT_ATOMS: atom_id res chain seq x y z
N MET A 1 -21.94 -5.20 -13.34
CA MET A 1 -21.42 -3.82 -13.35
C MET A 1 -20.13 -3.84 -14.13
N VAL A 2 -20.01 -3.07 -15.21
CA VAL A 2 -18.78 -2.98 -16.00
C VAL A 2 -17.96 -1.83 -15.42
N LYS A 3 -16.75 -2.11 -14.93
CA LYS A 3 -15.80 -1.07 -14.53
C LYS A 3 -14.64 -1.10 -15.51
N VAL A 4 -14.59 -0.09 -16.36
CA VAL A 4 -13.48 0.16 -17.29
C VAL A 4 -12.22 0.32 -16.44
N VAL A 5 -11.25 -0.55 -16.65
CA VAL A 5 -9.88 -0.37 -16.15
C VAL A 5 -9.04 -0.22 -17.39
N GLU A 6 -8.48 0.96 -17.61
CA GLU A 6 -7.36 1.10 -18.53
C GLU A 6 -6.24 0.21 -18.03
N VAL A 7 -6.00 -0.88 -18.76
CA VAL A 7 -4.87 -1.77 -18.54
C VAL A 7 -3.65 -1.09 -19.16
N LEU A 8 -3.09 -0.13 -18.43
CA LEU A 8 -1.72 0.29 -18.65
C LEU A 8 -0.83 -0.83 -18.11
N ASP A 9 -0.58 -1.80 -18.98
CA ASP A 9 0.49 -2.79 -18.92
C ASP A 9 0.62 -3.55 -17.57
N SER A 10 0.02 -4.75 -17.51
CA SER A 10 0.11 -5.63 -16.33
C SER A 10 1.54 -6.11 -16.01
N SER A 11 2.53 -5.77 -16.84
CA SER A 11 3.93 -6.16 -16.69
C SER A 11 4.67 -5.45 -15.55
N GLN A 12 4.16 -4.33 -14.99
CA GLN A 12 4.87 -3.54 -13.97
C GLN A 12 4.20 -3.60 -12.60
N GLN A 13 3.58 -4.72 -12.24
CA GLN A 13 3.09 -4.93 -10.88
C GLN A 13 4.27 -5.23 -9.95
N LYS A 14 4.72 -4.22 -9.19
CA LYS A 14 5.64 -4.46 -8.07
C LYS A 14 4.88 -4.77 -6.79
N THR A 15 5.36 -5.78 -6.07
CA THR A 15 4.84 -6.16 -4.76
C THR A 15 5.58 -5.39 -3.66
N LEU A 16 4.86 -4.58 -2.89
CA LEU A 16 5.36 -3.97 -1.67
C LEU A 16 5.28 -5.00 -0.54
N ARG A 17 6.43 -5.44 -0.01
CA ARG A 17 6.54 -6.42 1.07
C ARG A 17 6.96 -5.71 2.36
N GLY A 18 6.19 -5.88 3.43
CA GLY A 18 6.52 -5.30 4.75
C GLY A 18 5.51 -5.60 5.84
N HIS A 19 4.25 -5.90 5.48
CA HIS A 19 3.26 -6.38 6.44
C HIS A 19 3.43 -7.87 6.73
N GLU A 20 3.30 -8.25 8.00
CA GLU A 20 3.40 -9.63 8.48
C GLU A 20 2.04 -10.35 8.52
N ALA A 21 0.95 -9.60 8.33
CA ALA A 21 -0.41 -10.12 8.30
C ALA A 21 -1.21 -9.51 7.13
N PRO A 22 -2.46 -9.95 6.91
CA PRO A 22 -3.30 -9.42 5.84
C PRO A 22 -3.51 -7.91 5.97
N VAL A 23 -3.28 -7.20 4.85
CA VAL A 23 -3.63 -5.79 4.71
C VAL A 23 -5.15 -5.68 4.67
N LEU A 24 -5.70 -4.88 5.57
CA LEU A 24 -7.14 -4.69 5.73
C LEU A 24 -7.66 -3.51 4.91
N SER A 25 -6.82 -2.50 4.68
CA SER A 25 -7.18 -1.30 3.94
C SER A 25 -5.97 -0.63 3.31
N VAL A 26 -6.21 0.07 2.20
CA VAL A 26 -5.23 0.88 1.48
C VAL A 26 -5.87 2.20 1.06
N SER A 27 -5.11 3.29 1.12
CA SER A 27 -5.55 4.62 0.68
C SER A 27 -4.43 5.32 -0.07
N PHE A 28 -4.76 5.84 -1.25
CA PHE A 28 -3.85 6.67 -2.03
C PHE A 28 -3.88 8.12 -1.53
N ASP A 29 -2.73 8.76 -1.58
CA ASP A 29 -2.65 10.21 -1.47
C ASP A 29 -3.25 10.86 -2.75
N PRO A 30 -4.06 11.92 -2.63
CA PRO A 30 -4.67 12.58 -3.79
C PRO A 30 -3.68 13.23 -4.77
N LYS A 31 -2.38 13.33 -4.42
CA LYS A 31 -1.31 13.79 -5.33
C LYS A 31 -0.48 12.62 -5.89
N ASP A 32 -0.86 11.38 -5.63
CA ASP A 32 -0.15 10.16 -6.06
C ASP A 32 1.31 10.08 -5.59
N GLU A 33 1.64 10.74 -4.47
CA GLU A 33 2.98 10.71 -3.89
C GLU A 33 3.17 9.50 -2.96
N PHE A 34 2.13 9.19 -2.19
CA PHE A 34 2.16 8.18 -1.14
C PHE A 34 0.98 7.22 -1.19
N LEU A 35 1.21 6.01 -0.69
CA LEU A 35 0.20 5.00 -0.43
C LEU A 35 0.25 4.66 1.06
N ALA A 36 -0.88 4.72 1.75
CA ALA A 36 -1.01 4.21 3.11
C ALA A 36 -1.64 2.82 3.09
N SER A 37 -1.11 1.88 3.87
CA SER A 37 -1.70 0.57 4.09
C SER A 37 -1.80 0.26 5.58
N SER A 38 -2.92 -0.33 6.00
CA SER A 38 -3.15 -0.79 7.37
C SER A 38 -3.32 -2.30 7.39
N SER A 39 -2.68 -2.98 8.33
CA SER A 39 -2.66 -4.44 8.40
C SER A 39 -3.16 -4.97 9.74
N CYS A 40 -3.60 -6.23 9.71
CA CYS A 40 -3.98 -6.98 10.90
C CYS A 40 -2.78 -7.27 11.83
N ASP A 41 -1.56 -6.99 11.39
CA ASP A 41 -0.34 -7.06 12.23
C ASP A 41 -0.26 -5.92 13.25
N GLY A 42 -1.24 -5.00 13.24
CA GLY A 42 -1.27 -3.87 14.17
C GLY A 42 -0.42 -2.69 13.72
N SER A 43 0.07 -2.71 12.47
CA SER A 43 0.86 -1.63 11.89
C SER A 43 0.15 -0.90 10.76
N VAL A 44 0.55 0.36 10.60
CA VAL A 44 0.22 1.18 9.44
C VAL A 44 1.53 1.55 8.76
N VAL A 45 1.61 1.30 7.46
CA VAL A 45 2.80 1.56 6.66
C VAL A 45 2.47 2.59 5.58
N VAL A 46 3.38 3.53 5.36
CA VAL A 46 3.32 4.47 4.24
C VAL A 46 4.43 4.14 3.26
N TRP A 47 4.04 4.10 2.00
CA TRP A 47 4.88 3.77 0.86
C TRP A 47 5.02 4.98 -0.04
N ASN A 48 6.23 5.19 -0.58
CA ASN A 48 6.45 6.13 -1.66
C ASN A 48 6.06 5.44 -2.97
N ILE A 49 5.16 6.01 -3.75
CA ILE A 49 4.67 5.39 -4.99
C ILE A 49 5.73 5.41 -6.09
N LYS A 50 6.52 6.48 -6.18
CA LYS A 50 7.58 6.62 -7.21
C LYS A 50 8.73 5.68 -6.96
N GLU A 51 9.19 5.62 -5.71
CA GLU A 51 10.33 4.79 -5.33
C GLU A 51 9.92 3.35 -5.00
N GLN A 52 8.64 3.13 -4.70
CA GLN A 52 8.06 1.83 -4.34
C GLN A 52 8.75 1.24 -3.10
N THR A 53 9.05 2.11 -2.15
CA THR A 53 9.74 1.79 -0.90
C THR A 53 8.87 2.13 0.29
N GLN A 54 9.06 1.39 1.38
CA GLN A 54 8.49 1.75 2.67
C GLN A 54 9.17 3.03 3.16
N VAL A 55 8.38 4.09 3.35
CA VAL A 55 8.85 5.35 3.94
C VAL A 55 8.87 5.22 5.45
N VAL A 56 7.76 4.71 6.01
CA VAL A 56 7.60 4.59 7.45
C VAL A 56 6.63 3.46 7.78
N SER A 57 6.90 2.77 8.87
CA SER A 57 6.00 1.82 9.50
C SER A 57 5.75 2.23 10.94
N TRP A 58 4.48 2.36 11.29
CA TRP A 58 4.04 2.66 12.64
C TRP A 58 3.39 1.41 13.25
N PRO A 59 4.02 0.78 14.25
CA PRO A 59 3.38 -0.25 15.04
C PRO A 59 2.45 0.42 16.06
N LEU A 60 1.16 0.51 15.74
CA LEU A 60 0.16 1.19 16.56
C LEU A 60 -0.44 0.27 17.63
N LEU A 61 -0.45 -1.03 17.36
CA LEU A 61 -0.92 -2.06 18.28
C LEU A 61 0.24 -3.03 18.55
N GLN A 62 1.14 -2.66 19.46
CA GLN A 62 2.02 -3.63 20.09
C GLN A 62 1.21 -4.41 21.12
N LYS A 63 1.17 -5.73 20.96
CA LYS A 63 0.59 -6.64 21.95
C LYS A 63 1.62 -7.04 22.99
#